data_AF-A0A6B9D1N0-F1
#
_entry.id   AF-A0A6B9D1N0-F1
#
_cell.length_a   1.000
_cell.length_b   1.000
_cell.length_c   1.000
_cell.angle_alpha   90.00
_cell.angle_beta   90.00
_cell.angle_gamma   90.00
#
_symmetry.space_group_name_H-M   'P 1'
#
loop_
_entity.id
_entity.type
_entity.pdbx_description
1 polymer ?
#
loop_
_entity_poly.entity_id
_entity_poly.type
_entity_poly.pdbx_seq_one_letter_code
_entity_poly.pdbx_strand_id
1 'polypeptide(L)'
;MKKTISAQCDERDDLMAELAASMPSDLDGLLAVARAAVDELHAGVMACDDAAVELATNRYEAATWKLNGGTFFGCQADQDAAGCVIDRHCSAAPGDVPCWGQAGQFLVEVEGLRALVDFGGGIGAMGCHFAFNVVDLDKPFISETGYRSHFDRLRGGMTVDAVAAAIFAAILKDKRPRRIEPDSRDRLASYALPAWTADLVPQPCREPATVDVPKGFVLVDVVLPAHRAFIARKWAVEAKAKIKAAEAAELYAKEEAAGGFRPGARCEVVSVHHHVFKKEIGKKVIITKVSHDTRQVWAHDDRPARYRTNRNGRRVTEYDPRCVESCYSFDQLRILSSPGENKS
;
A
#
# COMPACT_ATOMS: atom_id res chain seq x y z
N MET A 1 38.94 5.69 31.23
CA MET A 1 38.19 6.93 31.56
C MET A 1 36.89 6.92 30.78
N LYS A 2 35.73 6.94 31.44
CA LYS A 2 34.43 7.07 30.75
C LYS A 2 34.21 8.55 30.47
N LYS A 3 34.30 8.97 29.20
CA LYS A 3 33.83 10.32 28.80
C LYS A 3 32.32 10.40 29.07
N THR A 4 31.85 11.55 29.56
CA THR A 4 30.44 11.82 29.81
C THR A 4 29.71 11.99 28.47
N ILE A 5 28.47 11.51 28.35
CA ILE A 5 27.67 11.57 27.10
C ILE A 5 27.60 12.99 26.51
N SER A 6 27.49 14.02 27.35
CA SER A 6 27.49 15.43 26.92
C SER A 6 28.75 15.80 26.14
N ALA A 7 29.93 15.44 26.64
CA ALA A 7 31.21 15.77 26.00
C ALA A 7 31.41 15.02 24.67
N GLN A 8 30.79 13.84 24.51
CA GLN A 8 30.80 13.08 23.26
C GLN A 8 29.85 13.69 22.21
N CYS A 9 28.72 14.25 22.62
CA CYS A 9 27.83 15.00 21.72
C CYS A 9 28.52 16.27 21.20
N ASP A 10 29.19 17.02 22.09
CA ASP A 10 29.89 18.26 21.73
C ASP A 10 31.05 17.99 20.75
N GLU A 11 31.87 16.95 20.98
CA GLU A 11 32.95 16.55 20.07
C GLU A 11 32.45 16.14 18.67
N ARG A 12 31.30 15.47 18.61
CA ARG A 12 30.70 15.06 17.33
C ARG A 12 30.12 16.26 16.59
N ASP A 13 29.40 17.14 17.26
CA ASP A 13 28.83 18.34 16.64
C ASP A 13 29.93 19.29 16.15
N ASP A 14 31.05 19.42 16.89
CA ASP A 14 32.22 20.19 16.45
C ASP A 14 32.84 19.61 15.16
N LEU A 15 33.02 18.28 15.10
CA LEU A 15 33.51 17.60 13.89
C LEU A 15 32.57 17.82 12.71
N MET A 16 31.26 17.69 12.93
CA MET A 16 30.27 17.91 11.86
C MET A 16 30.29 19.36 11.37
N ALA A 17 30.41 20.33 12.27
CA ALA A 17 30.51 21.74 11.93
C ALA A 17 31.76 22.04 11.09
N GLU A 18 32.91 21.46 11.44
CA GLU A 18 34.16 21.60 10.67
C GLU A 18 34.00 21.05 9.24
N LEU A 19 33.49 19.82 9.10
CA LEU A 19 33.27 19.20 7.79
C LEU A 19 32.24 19.97 6.96
N ALA A 20 31.13 20.37 7.59
CA ALA A 20 30.03 21.12 7.00
C ALA A 20 30.44 22.51 6.47
N ALA A 21 31.46 23.14 7.06
CA ALA A 21 31.91 24.48 6.68
C ALA A 21 32.35 24.56 5.21
N SER A 22 32.90 23.47 4.66
CA SER A 22 33.34 23.37 3.27
C SER A 22 32.26 22.92 2.27
N MET A 23 31.12 22.44 2.77
CA MET A 23 30.04 21.88 1.94
C MET A 23 29.18 22.97 1.31
N PRO A 24 28.42 22.67 0.24
CA PRO A 24 27.36 23.54 -0.26
C PRO A 24 26.33 23.89 0.82
N SER A 25 25.55 24.94 0.59
CA SER A 25 24.48 25.38 1.50
C SER A 25 23.09 25.17 0.91
N ASP A 26 22.99 24.88 -0.39
CA ASP A 26 21.75 24.52 -1.07
C ASP A 26 21.46 23.02 -0.97
N LEU A 27 20.18 22.67 -1.10
CA LEU A 27 19.71 21.29 -0.98
C LEU A 27 20.37 20.37 -2.01
N ASP A 28 20.37 20.75 -3.28
CA ASP A 28 20.89 19.90 -4.36
C ASP A 28 22.39 19.60 -4.17
N GLY A 29 23.17 20.61 -3.77
CA GLY A 29 24.58 20.44 -3.43
C GLY A 29 24.80 19.49 -2.25
N LEU A 30 23.97 19.57 -1.21
CA LEU A 30 24.08 18.65 -0.06
C LEU A 30 23.66 17.22 -0.42
N LEU A 31 22.63 17.05 -1.25
CA LEU A 31 22.22 15.75 -1.77
C LEU A 31 23.33 15.12 -2.63
N ALA A 32 24.01 15.91 -3.46
CA ALA A 32 25.16 15.45 -4.25
C ALA A 32 26.34 15.03 -3.37
N VAL A 33 26.63 15.78 -2.30
CA VAL A 33 27.67 15.41 -1.32
C VAL A 33 27.33 14.10 -0.62
N ALA A 34 26.08 13.93 -0.17
CA ALA A 34 25.64 12.70 0.47
C ALA A 34 25.73 11.50 -0.49
N ARG A 35 25.34 11.68 -1.76
CA ARG A 35 25.46 10.61 -2.75
C ARG A 35 26.92 10.21 -3.01
N ALA A 36 27.80 11.18 -3.17
CA ALA A 36 29.24 10.91 -3.33
C ALA A 36 29.82 10.19 -2.10
N ALA A 37 29.41 10.57 -0.90
CA ALA A 37 29.83 9.91 0.33
C ALA A 37 29.38 8.44 0.38
N VAL A 38 28.19 8.11 -0.10
CA VAL A 38 27.72 6.72 -0.23
C VAL A 38 28.58 5.92 -1.21
N ASP A 39 28.91 6.49 -2.37
CA ASP A 39 29.75 5.82 -3.36
C ASP A 39 31.19 5.60 -2.82
N GLU A 40 31.74 6.59 -2.10
CA GLU A 40 33.03 6.51 -1.40
C GLU A 40 33.02 5.44 -0.31
N LEU A 41 31.94 5.38 0.48
CA LEU A 41 31.77 4.38 1.53
C LEU A 41 31.74 2.97 0.95
N HIS A 42 30.96 2.76 -0.11
CA HIS A 42 30.91 1.48 -0.79
C HIS A 42 32.28 1.06 -1.30
N ALA A 43 33.01 1.96 -1.96
CA ALA A 43 34.37 1.69 -2.42
C ALA A 43 35.31 1.33 -1.26
N GLY A 44 35.24 2.06 -0.14
CA GLY A 44 36.01 1.77 1.07
C GLY A 44 35.74 0.38 1.64
N VAL A 45 34.48 -0.02 1.76
CA VAL A 45 34.11 -1.38 2.22
C VAL A 45 34.63 -2.43 1.25
N MET A 46 34.49 -2.23 -0.05
CA MET A 46 34.99 -3.18 -1.05
C MET A 46 36.52 -3.30 -1.05
N ALA A 47 37.24 -2.23 -0.70
CA ALA A 47 38.69 -2.20 -0.55
C ALA A 47 39.20 -2.66 0.83
N CYS A 48 38.31 -2.93 1.79
CA CYS A 48 38.65 -3.18 3.20
C CYS A 48 39.43 -2.01 3.85
N ASP A 49 39.12 -0.77 3.47
CA ASP A 49 39.75 0.44 3.99
C ASP A 49 38.84 1.10 5.04
N ASP A 50 39.04 0.74 6.30
CA ASP A 50 38.24 1.25 7.43
C ASP A 50 38.35 2.78 7.58
N ALA A 51 39.50 3.38 7.23
CA ALA A 51 39.70 4.83 7.34
C ALA A 51 38.90 5.58 6.26
N ALA A 52 38.87 5.04 5.04
CA ALA A 52 38.02 5.57 3.98
C ALA A 52 36.52 5.44 4.33
N VAL A 53 36.11 4.33 4.93
CA VAL A 53 34.73 4.12 5.40
C VAL A 53 34.34 5.13 6.47
N GLU A 54 35.21 5.37 7.46
CA GLU A 54 34.97 6.36 8.52
C GLU A 54 34.86 7.78 7.96
N LEU A 55 35.77 8.17 7.06
CA LEU A 55 35.73 9.49 6.41
C LEU A 55 34.44 9.70 5.60
N ALA A 56 34.04 8.71 4.81
CA ALA A 56 32.82 8.75 4.01
C ALA A 56 31.57 8.79 4.90
N THR A 57 31.55 8.05 6.01
CA THR A 57 30.46 8.07 6.99
C THR A 57 30.31 9.47 7.61
N ASN A 58 31.41 10.05 8.09
CA ASN A 58 31.42 11.39 8.66
C ASN A 58 30.96 12.45 7.66
N ARG A 59 31.34 12.29 6.38
CA ARG A 59 30.89 13.20 5.31
C ARG A 59 29.38 13.13 5.06
N TYR A 60 28.80 11.92 5.09
CA TYR A 60 27.36 11.73 4.98
C TYR A 60 26.61 12.33 6.18
N GLU A 61 27.11 12.08 7.40
CA GLU A 61 26.56 12.64 8.63
C GLU A 61 26.62 14.16 8.65
N ALA A 62 27.73 14.76 8.20
CA ALA A 62 27.88 16.22 8.14
C ALA A 62 26.92 16.87 7.12
N ALA A 63 26.66 16.22 5.98
CA ALA A 63 25.64 16.69 5.03
C ALA A 63 24.24 16.67 5.67
N THR A 64 23.92 15.60 6.40
CA THR A 64 22.66 15.47 7.15
C THR A 64 22.53 16.52 8.24
N TRP A 65 23.58 16.71 9.05
CA TRP A 65 23.64 17.69 10.11
C TRP A 65 23.46 19.12 9.58
N LYS A 66 24.14 19.46 8.49
CA LYS A 66 24.05 20.78 7.86
C LYS A 66 22.66 21.04 7.29
N LEU A 67 22.09 20.06 6.58
CA LEU A 67 20.73 20.16 6.04
C LEU A 67 19.69 20.31 7.16
N ASN A 68 19.91 19.68 8.31
CA ASN A 68 19.03 19.77 9.48
C ASN A 68 19.23 21.05 10.31
N GLY A 69 19.98 22.04 9.82
CA GLY A 69 20.18 23.32 10.50
C GLY A 69 21.25 23.30 11.59
N GLY A 70 22.21 22.37 11.51
CA GLY A 70 23.32 22.31 12.45
C GLY A 70 23.02 21.51 13.72
N THR A 71 22.21 20.46 13.59
CA THR A 71 21.92 19.56 14.72
C THR A 71 21.49 18.18 14.21
N PHE A 72 21.67 17.13 15.00
CA PHE A 72 21.04 15.83 14.74
C PHE A 72 19.64 15.69 15.34
N PHE A 73 19.22 16.63 16.19
CA PHE A 73 17.91 16.55 16.84
C PHE A 73 16.80 16.64 15.78
N GLY A 74 15.90 15.65 15.78
CA GLY A 74 14.78 15.61 14.85
C GLY A 74 15.14 15.29 13.39
N CYS A 75 16.39 14.94 13.07
CA CYS A 75 16.80 14.67 11.68
C CYS A 75 16.08 13.45 11.04
N GLN A 76 15.39 12.64 11.85
CA GLN A 76 14.62 11.46 11.43
C GLN A 76 13.15 11.54 11.94
N ALA A 77 12.63 12.75 12.18
CA ALA A 77 11.32 12.94 12.81
C ALA A 77 10.13 12.61 11.89
N ASP A 78 10.23 12.92 10.61
CA ASP A 78 9.20 12.70 9.59
C ASP A 78 9.82 12.61 8.19
N GLN A 79 8.97 12.45 7.16
CA GLN A 79 9.40 12.22 5.78
C GLN A 79 10.15 13.41 5.15
N ASP A 80 9.98 14.62 5.68
CA ASP A 80 10.62 15.83 5.20
C ASP A 80 11.82 16.23 6.07
N ALA A 81 12.07 15.51 7.17
CA ALA A 81 13.28 15.65 7.97
C ALA A 81 14.54 15.36 7.15
N ALA A 82 15.62 16.10 7.43
CA ALA A 82 16.84 16.09 6.63
C ALA A 82 17.41 14.69 6.36
N GLY A 83 17.45 13.84 7.39
CA GLY A 83 17.93 12.46 7.28
C GLY A 83 17.04 11.62 6.37
N CYS A 84 15.72 11.70 6.53
CA CYS A 84 14.76 11.01 5.64
C CYS A 84 14.86 11.48 4.18
N VAL A 85 15.07 12.78 3.96
CA VAL A 85 15.24 13.35 2.62
C VAL A 85 16.52 12.82 1.95
N ILE A 86 17.65 12.82 2.68
CA ILE A 86 18.92 12.32 2.17
C ILE A 86 18.87 10.79 1.96
N ASP A 87 18.34 10.03 2.92
CA ASP A 87 18.22 8.56 2.83
C ASP A 87 17.37 8.16 1.61
N ARG A 88 16.25 8.87 1.38
CA ARG A 88 15.41 8.66 0.19
C ARG A 88 16.15 9.00 -1.10
N HIS A 89 16.94 10.07 -1.12
CA HIS A 89 17.72 10.46 -2.29
C HIS A 89 18.83 9.44 -2.61
N CYS A 90 19.46 8.87 -1.57
CA CYS A 90 20.58 7.95 -1.72
C CYS A 90 20.15 6.49 -1.89
N SER A 91 18.89 6.15 -1.60
CA SER A 91 18.35 4.80 -1.71
C SER A 91 18.59 4.14 -3.08
N ALA A 92 18.80 2.84 -3.06
CA ALA A 92 18.80 2.02 -4.27
C ALA A 92 17.40 1.99 -4.91
N ALA A 93 17.35 1.76 -6.22
CA ALA A 93 16.08 1.51 -6.90
C ALA A 93 15.42 0.23 -6.34
N PRO A 94 14.07 0.17 -6.28
CA PRO A 94 13.39 -1.02 -5.79
C PRO A 94 13.76 -2.27 -6.60
N GLY A 95 14.24 -3.32 -5.93
CA GLY A 95 14.69 -4.57 -6.53
C GLY A 95 16.19 -4.63 -6.80
N ASP A 96 16.87 -3.48 -6.90
CA ASP A 96 18.32 -3.44 -7.07
C ASP A 96 19.03 -3.70 -5.74
N VAL A 97 20.17 -4.39 -5.81
CA VAL A 97 21.02 -4.61 -4.64
C VAL A 97 21.64 -3.27 -4.22
N PRO A 98 21.42 -2.80 -2.98
CA PRO A 98 22.01 -1.55 -2.52
C PRO A 98 23.52 -1.65 -2.39
N CYS A 99 24.19 -0.55 -2.68
CA CYS A 99 25.57 -0.33 -2.23
C CYS A 99 25.62 -0.18 -0.71
N TRP A 100 26.80 -0.34 -0.11
CA TRP A 100 26.97 -0.03 1.30
C TRP A 100 26.71 1.46 1.53
N GLY A 101 25.94 1.78 2.57
CA GLY A 101 25.50 3.15 2.85
C GLY A 101 24.17 3.54 2.21
N GLN A 102 23.60 2.71 1.33
CA GLN A 102 22.24 2.91 0.81
C GLN A 102 21.21 2.16 1.65
N ALA A 103 19.99 2.70 1.71
CA ALA A 103 18.82 1.90 1.99
C ALA A 103 18.29 1.28 0.69
N GLY A 104 17.65 0.13 0.78
CA GLY A 104 17.11 -0.56 -0.39
C GLY A 104 16.38 -1.84 -0.03
N GLN A 105 15.65 -2.35 -1.01
CA GLN A 105 14.94 -3.61 -0.88
C GLN A 105 15.25 -4.46 -2.10
N PHE A 106 15.69 -5.69 -1.86
CA PHE A 106 16.15 -6.60 -2.91
C PHE A 106 15.81 -8.06 -2.56
N LEU A 107 15.96 -8.95 -3.55
CA LEU A 107 15.66 -10.37 -3.40
C LEU A 107 16.95 -11.15 -3.11
N VAL A 108 16.88 -12.09 -2.16
CA VAL A 108 17.90 -13.11 -1.94
C VAL A 108 17.26 -14.49 -2.07
N GLU A 109 17.97 -15.42 -2.70
CA GLU A 109 17.60 -16.83 -2.75
C GLU A 109 18.71 -17.71 -2.19
N VAL A 110 18.37 -18.56 -1.23
CA VAL A 110 19.29 -19.54 -0.63
C VAL A 110 18.56 -20.86 -0.51
N GLU A 111 19.14 -21.94 -1.05
CA GLU A 111 18.55 -23.29 -1.01
C GLU A 111 17.09 -23.36 -1.53
N GLY A 112 16.76 -22.55 -2.56
CA GLY A 112 15.41 -22.50 -3.15
C GLY A 112 14.36 -21.73 -2.33
N LEU A 113 14.79 -21.11 -1.22
CA LEU A 113 13.98 -20.23 -0.38
C LEU A 113 14.29 -18.78 -0.71
N ARG A 114 13.23 -18.02 -1.04
CA ARG A 114 13.34 -16.61 -1.42
C ARG A 114 12.94 -15.71 -0.25
N ALA A 115 13.79 -14.72 0.00
CA ALA A 115 13.58 -13.69 1.00
C ALA A 115 13.67 -12.31 0.36
N LEU A 116 12.69 -11.47 0.67
CA LEU A 116 12.72 -10.06 0.38
C LEU A 116 13.47 -9.38 1.54
N VAL A 117 14.63 -8.82 1.24
CA VAL A 117 15.50 -8.20 2.23
C VAL A 117 15.26 -6.71 2.20
N ASP A 118 14.78 -6.15 3.31
CA ASP A 118 14.83 -4.72 3.60
C ASP A 118 16.17 -4.44 4.27
N PHE A 119 16.97 -3.60 3.62
CA PHE A 119 18.27 -3.15 4.11
C PHE A 119 18.23 -1.63 4.31
N GLY A 120 18.63 -1.16 5.49
CA GLY A 120 18.61 0.27 5.80
C GLY A 120 18.91 0.56 7.26
N GLY A 121 18.65 1.81 7.69
CA GLY A 121 18.86 2.25 9.08
C GLY A 121 20.20 2.92 9.37
N GLY A 122 20.96 3.29 8.33
CA GLY A 122 22.26 3.95 8.43
C GLY A 122 23.39 3.03 8.91
N ILE A 123 24.63 3.49 8.79
CA ILE A 123 25.82 2.83 9.37
C ILE A 123 26.04 3.44 10.74
N GLY A 124 25.16 3.08 11.68
CA GLY A 124 25.23 3.55 13.06
C GLY A 124 26.11 2.66 13.95
N ALA A 125 26.29 3.06 15.20
CA ALA A 125 27.06 2.32 16.21
C ALA A 125 26.59 0.85 16.44
N MET A 126 25.37 0.50 16.05
CA MET A 126 24.82 -0.86 16.15
C MET A 126 25.03 -1.73 14.90
N GLY A 127 25.66 -1.21 13.85
CA GLY A 127 25.86 -1.91 12.58
C GLY A 127 24.68 -1.77 11.61
N CYS A 128 24.71 -2.54 10.52
CA CYS A 128 23.70 -2.55 9.48
C CYS A 128 22.54 -3.50 9.82
N HIS A 129 21.32 -3.11 9.48
CA HIS A 129 20.11 -3.89 9.73
C HIS A 129 19.67 -4.65 8.47
N PHE A 130 19.46 -5.96 8.61
CA PHE A 130 18.87 -6.84 7.60
C PHE A 130 17.53 -7.36 8.11
N ALA A 131 16.46 -6.98 7.43
CA ALA A 131 15.12 -7.50 7.67
C ALA A 131 14.74 -8.47 6.55
N PHE A 132 14.72 -9.77 6.88
CA PHE A 132 14.34 -10.83 5.95
C PHE A 132 12.84 -11.09 6.05
N ASN A 133 12.13 -10.88 4.94
CA ASN A 133 10.71 -11.13 4.80
C ASN A 133 10.47 -12.31 3.84
N VAL A 134 9.54 -13.18 4.19
CA VAL A 134 9.17 -14.33 3.36
C VAL A 134 8.45 -13.89 2.08
N VAL A 135 8.86 -14.47 0.95
CA VAL A 135 8.20 -14.27 -0.36
C VAL A 135 7.17 -15.37 -0.63
N ASP A 136 7.59 -16.63 -0.43
CA ASP A 136 6.80 -17.84 -0.71
C ASP A 136 6.16 -18.39 0.58
N LEU A 137 4.85 -18.15 0.78
CA LEU A 137 4.13 -18.53 2.00
C LEU A 137 3.82 -20.02 2.12
N ASP A 138 3.93 -20.78 1.03
CA ASP A 138 3.76 -22.23 0.97
C ASP A 138 5.04 -23.00 1.33
N LYS A 139 6.19 -22.32 1.38
CA LYS A 139 7.48 -22.91 1.72
C LYS A 139 7.87 -22.67 3.19
N PRO A 140 8.74 -23.54 3.75
CA PRO A 140 9.40 -23.25 5.02
C PRO A 140 10.25 -21.97 4.96
N PHE A 141 10.44 -21.30 6.09
CA PHE A 141 11.26 -20.10 6.21
C PHE A 141 12.10 -20.11 7.50
N ILE A 142 13.04 -19.18 7.62
CA ILE A 142 13.91 -19.02 8.81
C ILE A 142 13.18 -18.52 10.07
N SER A 143 11.88 -18.20 9.95
CA SER A 143 11.01 -17.73 11.03
C SER A 143 9.56 -18.15 10.80
N GLU A 144 8.87 -18.58 11.86
CA GLU A 144 7.45 -18.95 11.84
C GLU A 144 6.53 -17.76 11.54
N THR A 145 6.98 -16.53 11.82
CA THR A 145 6.22 -15.30 11.53
C THR A 145 6.38 -14.80 10.09
N GLY A 146 7.28 -15.41 9.32
CA GLY A 146 7.68 -14.92 8.00
C GLY A 146 8.60 -13.70 8.02
N TYR A 147 9.06 -13.28 9.20
CA TYR A 147 9.96 -12.13 9.39
C TYR A 147 11.14 -12.48 10.29
N ARG A 148 12.34 -12.02 9.92
CA ARG A 148 13.54 -12.13 10.76
C ARG A 148 14.40 -10.87 10.66
N SER A 149 14.64 -10.24 11.80
CA SER A 149 15.63 -9.17 11.95
C SER A 149 17.02 -9.74 12.26
N HIS A 150 18.06 -9.15 11.67
CA HIS A 150 19.45 -9.43 11.99
C HIS A 150 20.29 -8.15 11.89
N PHE A 151 21.22 -7.96 12.84
CA PHE A 151 22.19 -6.88 12.79
C PHE A 151 23.57 -7.47 12.55
N ASP A 152 24.32 -6.89 11.64
CA ASP A 152 25.69 -7.28 11.34
C ASP A 152 26.56 -6.04 11.13
N ARG A 153 27.88 -6.22 11.14
CA ARG A 153 28.84 -5.18 10.76
C ARG A 153 29.09 -5.19 9.27
N LEU A 154 29.66 -4.10 8.77
CA LEU A 154 30.23 -4.04 7.43
C LEU A 154 31.24 -5.18 7.27
N ARG A 155 31.13 -5.94 6.18
CA ARG A 155 32.05 -7.02 5.85
C ARG A 155 32.87 -6.61 4.64
N GLY A 156 34.14 -6.30 4.88
CA GLY A 156 35.07 -5.87 3.84
C GLY A 156 35.15 -6.88 2.69
N GLY A 157 35.18 -6.36 1.46
CA GLY A 157 35.30 -7.16 0.24
C GLY A 157 34.05 -7.95 -0.16
N MET A 158 32.91 -7.78 0.51
CA MET A 158 31.64 -8.43 0.18
C MET A 158 30.57 -7.40 -0.13
N THR A 159 29.70 -7.70 -1.10
CA THR A 159 28.51 -6.90 -1.42
C THR A 159 27.39 -7.16 -0.41
N VAL A 160 26.41 -6.26 -0.34
CA VAL A 160 25.30 -6.34 0.63
C VAL A 160 24.49 -7.63 0.46
N ASP A 161 24.22 -8.04 -0.78
CA ASP A 161 23.51 -9.29 -1.09
C ASP A 161 24.32 -10.54 -0.71
N ALA A 162 25.63 -10.54 -0.94
CA ALA A 162 26.50 -11.64 -0.53
C ALA A 162 26.51 -11.81 0.98
N VAL A 163 26.51 -10.72 1.75
CA VAL A 163 26.39 -10.73 3.21
C VAL A 163 25.01 -11.22 3.63
N ALA A 164 23.94 -10.69 3.03
CA ALA A 164 22.57 -11.12 3.34
C ALA A 164 22.37 -12.62 3.07
N ALA A 165 22.86 -13.14 1.95
CA ALA A 165 22.83 -14.56 1.61
C ALA A 165 23.64 -15.41 2.62
N ALA A 166 24.82 -14.94 3.02
CA ALA A 166 25.63 -15.63 4.02
C ALA A 166 24.96 -15.69 5.40
N ILE A 167 24.31 -14.60 5.83
CA ILE A 167 23.52 -14.55 7.07
C ILE A 167 22.35 -15.53 6.97
N PHE A 168 21.61 -15.50 5.86
CA PHE A 168 20.45 -16.37 5.65
C PHE A 168 20.85 -17.85 5.67
N ALA A 169 21.91 -18.20 4.96
CA ALA A 169 22.47 -19.57 4.94
C ALA A 169 22.95 -20.02 6.33
N ALA A 170 23.60 -19.14 7.10
CA ALA A 170 24.03 -19.45 8.46
C ALA A 170 22.83 -19.75 9.38
N ILE A 171 21.75 -18.99 9.27
CA ILE A 171 20.52 -19.21 10.05
C ILE A 171 19.87 -20.55 9.66
N LEU A 172 19.79 -20.87 8.37
CA LEU A 172 19.26 -22.17 7.90
C LEU A 172 20.07 -23.35 8.43
N LYS A 173 21.39 -23.20 8.54
CA LYS A 173 22.27 -24.24 9.07
C LYS A 173 22.10 -24.44 10.58
N ASP A 174 21.92 -23.35 11.32
CA ASP A 174 21.72 -23.39 12.78
C ASP A 174 20.33 -23.92 13.15
N LYS A 175 19.31 -23.53 12.38
CA LYS A 175 17.90 -23.84 12.67
C LYS A 175 17.20 -24.39 11.45
N ARG A 176 16.58 -25.55 11.64
CA ARG A 176 15.71 -26.13 10.62
C ARG A 176 14.59 -25.13 10.26
N PRO A 177 14.39 -24.84 8.97
CA PRO A 177 13.34 -23.91 8.54
C PRO A 177 11.97 -24.45 8.91
N ARG A 178 11.06 -23.54 9.25
CA ARG A 178 9.75 -23.83 9.82
C ARG A 178 8.64 -23.35 8.90
N ARG A 179 7.49 -24.01 8.95
CA ARG A 179 6.30 -23.51 8.25
C ARG A 179 5.85 -22.19 8.88
N ILE A 180 5.34 -21.29 8.06
CA ILE A 180 4.72 -20.06 8.55
C ILE A 180 3.45 -20.42 9.32
N GLU A 181 3.28 -19.83 10.50
CA GLU A 181 2.07 -20.02 11.30
C GLU A 181 0.83 -19.49 10.57
N PRO A 182 -0.35 -20.12 10.73
CA PRO A 182 -1.56 -19.75 10.00
C PRO A 182 -1.90 -18.25 10.08
N ASP A 183 -1.96 -17.68 11.28
CA ASP A 183 -2.28 -16.27 11.50
C ASP A 183 -1.27 -15.33 10.82
N SER A 184 0.02 -15.69 10.89
CA SER A 184 1.08 -14.93 10.22
C SER A 184 0.96 -15.02 8.71
N ARG A 185 0.64 -16.20 8.18
CA ARG A 185 0.44 -16.45 6.76
C ARG A 185 -0.77 -15.68 6.22
N ASP A 186 -1.89 -15.68 6.93
CA ASP A 186 -3.10 -14.94 6.57
C ASP A 186 -2.85 -13.43 6.55
N ARG A 187 -2.21 -12.92 7.61
CA ARG A 187 -1.80 -11.51 7.68
C ARG A 187 -0.88 -11.16 6.51
N LEU A 188 0.13 -11.97 6.23
CA LEU A 188 1.05 -11.73 5.12
C LEU A 188 0.34 -11.80 3.76
N ALA A 189 -0.53 -12.76 3.54
CA ALA A 189 -1.32 -12.89 2.31
C ALA A 189 -2.18 -11.63 2.03
N SER A 190 -2.60 -10.91 3.07
CA SER A 190 -3.34 -9.65 2.92
C SER A 190 -2.47 -8.46 2.45
N TYR A 191 -1.15 -8.52 2.62
CA TYR A 191 -0.23 -7.48 2.16
C TYR A 191 0.24 -7.74 0.73
N ALA A 192 0.09 -6.70 -0.10
CA ALA A 192 0.69 -6.67 -1.43
C ALA A 192 2.22 -6.67 -1.29
N LEU A 193 2.86 -7.55 -2.06
CA LEU A 193 4.30 -7.44 -2.26
C LEU A 193 4.63 -6.18 -3.10
N PRO A 194 5.86 -5.67 -3.01
CA PRO A 194 6.31 -4.55 -3.83
C PRO A 194 6.07 -4.81 -5.32
N ALA A 195 5.66 -3.78 -6.06
CA ALA A 195 5.25 -3.93 -7.47
C ALA A 195 6.32 -4.58 -8.36
N TRP A 196 7.61 -4.32 -8.09
CA TRP A 196 8.73 -4.89 -8.84
C TRP A 196 8.85 -6.42 -8.68
N THR A 197 8.22 -7.01 -7.67
CA THR A 197 8.22 -8.48 -7.47
C THR A 197 7.22 -9.21 -8.38
N ALA A 198 6.35 -8.46 -9.10
CA ALA A 198 5.36 -9.04 -10.00
C ALA A 198 5.97 -9.75 -11.21
N ASP A 199 7.23 -9.48 -11.55
CA ASP A 199 7.94 -10.11 -12.68
C ASP A 199 8.82 -11.30 -12.25
N LEU A 200 8.81 -11.67 -10.96
CA LEU A 200 9.60 -12.80 -10.47
C LEU A 200 9.14 -14.12 -11.09
N VAL A 201 10.12 -14.96 -11.43
CA VAL A 201 9.89 -16.32 -11.94
C VAL A 201 10.59 -17.31 -11.01
N PRO A 202 9.86 -18.24 -10.36
CA PRO A 202 8.40 -18.39 -10.36
C PRO A 202 7.69 -17.24 -9.63
N GLN A 203 6.41 -17.02 -9.89
CA GLN A 203 5.63 -16.01 -9.17
C GLN A 203 5.60 -16.30 -7.66
N PRO A 204 5.59 -15.26 -6.79
CA PRO A 204 5.45 -15.44 -5.35
C PRO A 204 4.16 -16.19 -4.99
N CYS A 205 4.24 -17.22 -4.16
CA CYS A 205 3.06 -17.90 -3.63
C CYS A 205 2.55 -17.19 -2.38
N ARG A 206 1.40 -16.51 -2.49
CA ARG A 206 0.84 -15.65 -1.42
C ARG A 206 -0.52 -16.11 -0.91
N GLU A 207 -0.86 -17.38 -1.07
CA GLU A 207 -2.14 -17.92 -0.61
C GLU A 207 -2.21 -17.92 0.93
N PRO A 208 -3.33 -17.49 1.55
CA PRO A 208 -3.53 -17.57 3.00
C PRO A 208 -3.57 -19.03 3.48
N ALA A 209 -3.37 -19.24 4.78
CA ALA A 209 -3.58 -20.53 5.43
C ALA A 209 -5.08 -20.79 5.66
N THR A 210 -5.81 -19.77 6.10
CA THR A 210 -7.26 -19.81 6.29
C THR A 210 -7.92 -19.28 5.03
N VAL A 211 -8.73 -20.13 4.40
CA VAL A 211 -9.55 -19.71 3.27
C VAL A 211 -10.96 -19.49 3.81
N ASP A 212 -11.39 -18.24 3.86
CA ASP A 212 -12.78 -17.91 4.16
C ASP A 212 -13.67 -18.43 3.04
N VAL A 213 -14.41 -19.49 3.33
CA VAL A 213 -15.35 -20.07 2.38
C VAL A 213 -16.69 -19.34 2.52
N PRO A 214 -17.18 -18.67 1.45
CA PRO A 214 -18.46 -17.98 1.51
C PRO A 214 -19.59 -18.94 1.89
N LYS A 215 -20.59 -18.44 2.62
CA LYS A 215 -21.72 -19.27 3.07
C LYS A 215 -22.38 -19.97 1.89
N GLY A 216 -22.55 -21.29 1.98
CA GLY A 216 -23.11 -22.12 0.90
C GLY A 216 -22.07 -22.67 -0.09
N PHE A 217 -20.79 -22.36 0.10
CA PHE A 217 -19.67 -22.96 -0.62
C PHE A 217 -18.88 -23.89 0.31
N VAL A 218 -18.11 -24.81 -0.28
CA VAL A 218 -17.23 -25.75 0.43
C VAL A 218 -15.93 -25.87 -0.36
N LEU A 219 -14.79 -25.85 0.33
CA LEU A 219 -13.50 -26.20 -0.25
C LEU A 219 -13.42 -27.71 -0.47
N VAL A 220 -12.98 -28.12 -1.65
CA VAL A 220 -12.88 -29.53 -2.02
C VAL A 220 -11.49 -29.80 -2.59
N ASP A 221 -10.74 -30.67 -1.92
CA ASP A 221 -9.51 -31.26 -2.46
C ASP A 221 -9.87 -32.43 -3.37
N VAL A 222 -9.34 -32.45 -4.59
CA VAL A 222 -9.68 -33.47 -5.60
C VAL A 222 -8.41 -34.03 -6.21
N VAL A 223 -8.25 -35.35 -6.15
CA VAL A 223 -7.16 -36.06 -6.82
C VAL A 223 -7.62 -36.45 -8.22
N LEU A 224 -7.02 -35.86 -9.25
CA LEU A 224 -7.35 -36.12 -10.65
C LEU A 224 -6.11 -36.59 -11.42
N PRO A 225 -6.26 -37.51 -12.39
CA PRO A 225 -5.20 -37.78 -13.37
C PRO A 225 -4.83 -36.51 -14.14
N ALA A 226 -3.56 -36.37 -14.54
CA ALA A 226 -3.04 -35.15 -15.18
C ALA A 226 -3.90 -34.64 -16.36
N HIS A 227 -4.38 -35.54 -17.22
CA HIS A 227 -5.24 -35.20 -18.37
C HIS A 227 -6.65 -34.70 -17.99
N ARG A 228 -7.05 -34.79 -16.72
CA ARG A 228 -8.33 -34.30 -16.18
C ARG A 228 -8.17 -33.09 -15.26
N ALA A 229 -6.95 -32.60 -15.02
CA ALA A 229 -6.72 -31.45 -14.14
C ALA A 229 -7.50 -30.19 -14.57
N PHE A 230 -7.86 -30.07 -15.85
CA PHE A 230 -8.70 -28.97 -16.36
C PHE A 230 -10.10 -28.92 -15.73
N ILE A 231 -10.63 -30.04 -15.21
CA ILE A 231 -11.95 -30.11 -14.57
C ILE A 231 -11.95 -29.26 -13.29
N ALA A 232 -10.92 -29.41 -12.45
CA ALA A 232 -10.77 -28.60 -11.24
C ALA A 232 -10.67 -27.10 -11.57
N ARG A 233 -9.94 -26.75 -12.64
CA ARG A 233 -9.87 -25.35 -13.13
C ARG A 233 -11.24 -24.82 -13.54
N LYS A 234 -12.04 -25.63 -14.25
CA LYS A 234 -13.40 -25.26 -14.66
C LYS A 234 -14.31 -25.03 -13.44
N TRP A 235 -14.27 -25.92 -12.45
CA TRP A 235 -15.02 -25.76 -11.21
C TRP A 235 -14.61 -24.51 -10.44
N ALA A 236 -13.31 -24.20 -10.36
CA ALA A 236 -12.82 -22.99 -9.71
C ALA A 236 -13.33 -21.71 -10.40
N VAL A 237 -13.35 -21.66 -11.73
CA VAL A 237 -13.89 -20.52 -12.49
C VAL A 237 -15.39 -20.36 -12.26
N GLU A 238 -16.16 -21.45 -12.32
CA GLU A 238 -17.60 -21.43 -12.06
C GLU A 238 -17.92 -21.02 -10.61
N ALA A 239 -17.16 -21.52 -9.64
CA ALA A 239 -17.28 -21.14 -8.24
C ALA A 239 -16.99 -19.65 -8.04
N LYS A 240 -15.91 -19.13 -8.63
CA LYS A 240 -15.58 -17.69 -8.57
C LYS A 240 -16.71 -16.81 -9.11
N ALA A 241 -17.35 -17.21 -10.20
CA ALA A 241 -18.50 -16.49 -10.75
C ALA A 241 -19.71 -16.51 -9.80
N LYS A 242 -20.01 -17.67 -9.20
CA LYS A 242 -21.11 -17.83 -8.24
C LYS A 242 -20.86 -17.07 -6.94
N ILE A 243 -19.63 -17.06 -6.43
CA ILE A 243 -19.24 -16.31 -5.23
C ILE A 243 -19.45 -14.81 -5.47
N LYS A 244 -18.92 -14.28 -6.58
CA LYS A 244 -19.11 -12.86 -6.94
C LYS A 244 -20.58 -12.47 -7.06
N ALA A 245 -21.41 -13.36 -7.61
CA ALA A 245 -22.85 -13.14 -7.70
C ALA A 245 -23.54 -13.15 -6.33
N ALA A 246 -23.11 -14.04 -5.42
CA ALA A 246 -23.63 -14.10 -4.05
C ALA A 246 -23.23 -12.88 -3.22
N GLU A 247 -21.97 -12.42 -3.32
CA GLU A 247 -21.49 -11.19 -2.68
C GLU A 247 -22.27 -9.96 -3.16
N ALA A 248 -22.50 -9.86 -4.48
CA ALA A 248 -23.33 -8.79 -5.03
C ALA A 248 -24.77 -8.86 -4.50
N ALA A 249 -25.37 -10.05 -4.45
CA ALA A 249 -26.71 -10.24 -3.89
C ALA A 249 -26.80 -9.86 -2.41
N GLU A 250 -25.78 -10.17 -1.60
CA GLU A 250 -25.73 -9.78 -0.19
C GLU A 250 -25.57 -8.26 -0.02
N LEU A 251 -24.72 -7.62 -0.84
CA LEU A 251 -24.60 -6.16 -0.88
C LEU A 251 -25.96 -5.51 -1.20
N TYR A 252 -26.66 -6.02 -2.21
CA TYR A 252 -28.00 -5.53 -2.58
C TYR A 252 -29.02 -5.72 -1.46
N ALA A 253 -29.02 -6.87 -0.79
CA ALA A 253 -29.90 -7.12 0.35
C ALA A 253 -29.64 -6.15 1.52
N LYS A 254 -28.37 -5.77 1.75
CA LYS A 254 -27.99 -4.76 2.74
C LYS A 254 -28.42 -3.36 2.31
N GLU A 255 -28.28 -2.98 1.04
CA GLU A 255 -28.77 -1.70 0.50
C GLU A 255 -30.30 -1.59 0.58
N GLU A 256 -31.01 -2.69 0.34
CA GLU A 256 -32.47 -2.75 0.50
C GLU A 256 -32.88 -2.59 1.96
N ALA A 257 -32.20 -3.30 2.88
CA ALA A 257 -32.42 -3.20 4.33
C ALA A 257 -32.06 -1.82 4.91
N ALA A 258 -31.10 -1.10 4.32
CA ALA A 258 -30.72 0.27 4.71
C ALA A 258 -31.72 1.35 4.25
N GLY A 259 -32.87 0.94 3.69
CA GLY A 259 -33.97 1.84 3.33
C GLY A 259 -33.93 2.31 1.88
N GLY A 260 -33.59 1.39 0.95
CA GLY A 260 -33.42 1.60 -0.48
C GLY A 260 -34.57 2.29 -1.24
N PHE A 261 -34.55 2.20 -2.58
CA PHE A 261 -35.52 2.89 -3.43
C PHE A 261 -36.95 2.52 -3.06
N ARG A 262 -37.71 3.49 -2.54
CA ARG A 262 -39.11 3.34 -2.09
C ARG A 262 -39.96 4.52 -2.55
N PRO A 263 -41.27 4.35 -2.76
CA PRO A 263 -42.16 5.48 -3.02
C PRO A 263 -42.00 6.58 -1.96
N GLY A 264 -41.84 7.82 -2.40
CA GLY A 264 -41.57 9.01 -1.58
C GLY A 264 -40.08 9.31 -1.34
N ALA A 265 -39.15 8.41 -1.70
CA ALA A 265 -37.72 8.68 -1.56
C ALA A 265 -37.27 9.77 -2.54
N ARG A 266 -36.43 10.70 -2.07
CA ARG A 266 -35.79 11.73 -2.89
C ARG A 266 -34.47 11.20 -3.42
N CYS A 267 -34.26 11.30 -4.71
CA CYS A 267 -33.06 10.83 -5.38
C CYS A 267 -32.48 11.89 -6.32
N GLU A 268 -31.20 11.77 -6.62
CA GLU A 268 -30.50 12.54 -7.64
C GLU A 268 -30.16 11.64 -8.82
N VAL A 269 -30.40 12.12 -10.04
CA VAL A 269 -30.01 11.42 -11.28
C VAL A 269 -28.50 11.55 -11.47
N VAL A 270 -27.75 10.45 -11.35
CA VAL A 270 -26.28 10.45 -11.47
C VAL A 270 -25.80 9.99 -12.84
N SER A 271 -26.62 9.25 -13.58
CA SER A 271 -26.28 8.81 -14.93
C SER A 271 -27.53 8.70 -15.81
N VAL A 272 -27.33 8.78 -17.13
CA VAL A 272 -28.40 8.64 -18.13
C VAL A 272 -27.96 7.69 -19.24
N HIS A 273 -28.90 6.93 -19.78
CA HIS A 273 -28.62 5.92 -20.81
C HIS A 273 -28.34 6.51 -22.20
N HIS A 274 -28.75 7.76 -22.48
CA HIS A 274 -28.55 8.40 -23.78
C HIS A 274 -28.01 9.83 -23.63
N HIS A 275 -27.04 10.20 -24.47
CA HIS A 275 -26.32 11.47 -24.41
C HIS A 275 -27.25 12.70 -24.45
N VAL A 276 -28.38 12.61 -25.16
CA VAL A 276 -29.39 13.69 -25.25
C VAL A 276 -29.94 14.12 -23.87
N PHE A 277 -29.94 13.20 -22.90
CA PHE A 277 -30.41 13.44 -21.54
C PHE A 277 -29.30 13.89 -20.59
N LYS A 278 -28.11 14.24 -21.09
CA LYS A 278 -26.99 14.68 -20.22
C LYS A 278 -27.37 15.89 -19.35
N LYS A 279 -28.35 16.69 -19.78
CA LYS A 279 -28.93 17.82 -19.02
C LYS A 279 -29.78 17.41 -17.81
N GLU A 280 -30.13 16.12 -17.71
CA GLU A 280 -30.92 15.54 -16.62
C GLU A 280 -30.04 15.08 -15.45
N ILE A 281 -28.74 14.89 -15.67
CA ILE A 281 -27.79 14.56 -14.61
C ILE A 281 -27.76 15.70 -13.59
N GLY A 282 -27.87 15.36 -12.30
CA GLY A 282 -27.97 16.28 -11.17
C GLY A 282 -29.40 16.72 -10.83
N LYS A 283 -30.42 16.29 -11.60
CA LYS A 283 -31.80 16.59 -11.24
C LYS A 283 -32.25 15.78 -10.02
N LYS A 284 -33.05 16.44 -9.18
CA LYS A 284 -33.70 15.83 -8.02
C LYS A 284 -35.07 15.32 -8.43
N VAL A 285 -35.36 14.08 -8.08
CA VAL A 285 -36.61 13.39 -8.40
C VAL A 285 -37.19 12.73 -7.15
N ILE A 286 -38.51 12.56 -7.12
CA ILE A 286 -39.23 11.84 -6.06
C ILE A 286 -39.82 10.57 -6.66
N ILE A 287 -39.51 9.43 -6.06
CA ILE A 287 -39.99 8.13 -6.52
C ILE A 287 -41.49 8.01 -6.24
N THR A 288 -42.26 7.59 -7.23
CA THR A 288 -43.69 7.28 -7.10
C THR A 288 -43.93 5.78 -7.06
N LYS A 289 -43.20 5.00 -7.86
CA LYS A 289 -43.35 3.53 -7.95
C LYS A 289 -41.99 2.86 -8.13
N VAL A 290 -41.90 1.62 -7.68
CA VAL A 290 -40.68 0.81 -7.76
C VAL A 290 -41.05 -0.59 -8.26
N SER A 291 -40.31 -1.09 -9.25
CA SER A 291 -40.32 -2.48 -9.67
C SER A 291 -38.96 -3.08 -9.35
N HIS A 292 -38.93 -3.93 -8.32
CA HIS A 292 -37.71 -4.62 -7.91
C HIS A 292 -37.28 -5.68 -8.94
N ASP A 293 -38.25 -6.38 -9.55
CA ASP A 293 -37.99 -7.44 -10.55
C ASP A 293 -37.26 -6.91 -11.79
N THR A 294 -37.59 -5.69 -12.23
CA THR A 294 -37.00 -5.07 -13.42
C THR A 294 -35.95 -4.01 -13.10
N ARG A 295 -35.66 -3.78 -11.81
CA ARG A 295 -34.74 -2.74 -11.30
C ARG A 295 -35.04 -1.34 -11.85
N GLN A 296 -36.33 -1.01 -11.92
CA GLN A 296 -36.81 0.27 -12.46
C GLN A 296 -37.64 1.03 -11.43
N VAL A 297 -37.49 2.34 -11.41
CA VAL A 297 -38.32 3.25 -10.63
C VAL A 297 -38.99 4.27 -11.53
N TRP A 298 -40.21 4.65 -11.18
CA TRP A 298 -40.88 5.79 -11.77
C TRP A 298 -40.77 6.95 -10.79
N ALA A 299 -40.35 8.11 -11.29
CA ALA A 299 -40.15 9.28 -10.47
C ALA A 299 -40.57 10.55 -11.22
N HIS A 300 -41.01 11.55 -10.46
CA HIS A 300 -41.32 12.88 -10.98
C HIS A 300 -40.27 13.90 -10.52
N ASP A 301 -40.15 15.02 -11.23
CA ASP A 301 -39.25 16.11 -10.82
C ASP A 301 -39.60 16.63 -9.42
N ASP A 302 -38.59 16.81 -8.57
CA ASP A 302 -38.71 17.40 -7.23
C ASP A 302 -38.78 18.94 -7.35
N ARG A 303 -39.87 19.42 -7.95
CA ARG A 303 -40.15 20.83 -8.19
C ARG A 303 -41.61 21.16 -7.85
N PRO A 304 -41.91 22.40 -7.43
CA PRO A 304 -43.28 22.83 -7.21
C PRO A 304 -44.05 22.98 -8.53
N ALA A 305 -45.36 22.79 -8.48
CA ALA A 305 -46.25 23.06 -9.62
C ALA A 305 -46.23 24.55 -9.99
N ARG A 306 -46.23 24.83 -11.28
CA ARG A 306 -46.31 26.18 -11.85
C ARG A 306 -47.75 26.51 -12.21
N TYR A 307 -48.11 27.77 -12.00
CA TYR A 307 -49.45 28.30 -12.25
C TYR A 307 -49.36 29.52 -13.15
N ARG A 308 -50.37 29.70 -14.01
CA ARG A 308 -50.55 30.88 -14.86
C ARG A 308 -51.94 31.48 -14.66
N THR A 309 -52.07 32.78 -14.89
CA THR A 309 -53.37 33.44 -14.88
C THR A 309 -53.95 33.43 -16.30
N ASN A 310 -55.18 32.93 -16.47
CA ASN A 310 -55.84 32.91 -17.78
C ASN A 310 -56.45 34.27 -18.13
N ARG A 311 -56.97 34.41 -19.36
CA ARG A 311 -57.62 35.65 -19.85
C ARG A 311 -58.81 36.12 -18.99
N ASN A 312 -59.38 35.22 -18.17
CA ASN A 312 -60.50 35.50 -17.27
C ASN A 312 -60.02 35.81 -15.83
N GLY A 313 -58.73 36.08 -15.61
CA GLY A 313 -58.17 36.42 -14.30
C GLY A 313 -58.06 35.25 -13.32
N ARG A 314 -58.34 34.01 -13.73
CA ARG A 314 -58.26 32.83 -12.86
C ARG A 314 -56.87 32.19 -12.90
N ARG A 315 -56.38 31.76 -11.73
CA ARG A 315 -55.15 30.97 -11.60
C ARG A 315 -55.41 29.53 -12.04
N VAL A 316 -54.67 29.06 -13.03
CA VAL A 316 -54.78 27.70 -13.59
C VAL A 316 -53.41 27.03 -13.52
N THR A 317 -53.36 25.74 -13.24
CA THR A 317 -52.12 24.96 -13.28
C THR A 317 -51.55 24.98 -14.71
N GLU A 318 -50.33 25.48 -14.84
CA GLU A 318 -49.59 25.49 -16.10
C GLU A 318 -48.80 24.19 -16.26
N TYR A 319 -48.17 23.73 -15.19
CA TYR A 319 -47.37 22.52 -15.19
C TYR A 319 -47.30 21.94 -13.77
N ASP A 320 -47.75 20.69 -13.60
CA ASP A 320 -47.53 19.94 -12.36
C ASP A 320 -46.53 18.81 -12.64
N PRO A 321 -45.32 18.89 -12.07
CA PRO A 321 -44.32 17.83 -12.16
C PRO A 321 -44.86 16.44 -11.81
N ARG A 322 -45.82 16.33 -10.87
CA ARG A 322 -46.39 15.05 -10.44
C ARG A 322 -47.19 14.34 -11.53
N CYS A 323 -47.59 15.05 -12.58
CA CYS A 323 -48.31 14.46 -13.72
C CYS A 323 -47.36 13.86 -14.77
N VAL A 324 -46.05 14.02 -14.62
CA VAL A 324 -45.04 13.51 -15.57
C VAL A 324 -44.09 12.56 -14.83
N GLU A 325 -44.27 11.27 -15.07
CA GLU A 325 -43.40 10.22 -14.52
C GLU A 325 -42.33 9.82 -15.55
N SER A 326 -41.06 9.77 -15.11
CA SER A 326 -39.94 9.24 -15.89
C SER A 326 -39.43 7.95 -15.26
N CYS A 327 -39.02 6.99 -16.08
CA CYS A 327 -38.48 5.71 -15.63
C CYS A 327 -36.95 5.76 -15.56
N TYR A 328 -36.39 5.29 -14.45
CA TYR A 328 -34.95 5.23 -14.18
C TYR A 328 -34.54 3.83 -13.70
N SER A 329 -33.36 3.38 -14.13
CA SER A 329 -32.69 2.23 -13.50
C SER A 329 -32.18 2.61 -12.11
N PHE A 330 -32.05 1.65 -11.21
CA PHE A 330 -31.45 1.85 -9.89
C PHE A 330 -30.03 2.44 -10.01
N ASP A 331 -29.25 2.01 -11.00
CA ASP A 331 -27.87 2.46 -11.21
C ASP A 331 -27.78 3.90 -11.76
N GLN A 332 -28.92 4.49 -12.12
CA GLN A 332 -29.02 5.87 -12.60
C GLN A 332 -29.32 6.87 -11.49
N LEU A 333 -29.64 6.38 -10.28
CA LEU A 333 -30.09 7.21 -9.19
C LEU A 333 -29.21 7.05 -7.96
N ARG A 334 -29.06 8.14 -7.21
CA ARG A 334 -28.47 8.15 -5.87
C ARG A 334 -29.52 8.63 -4.89
N ILE A 335 -29.80 7.84 -3.85
CA ILE A 335 -30.73 8.23 -2.79
C ILE A 335 -30.12 9.41 -2.03
N LEU A 336 -30.91 10.48 -1.88
CA LEU A 336 -30.57 11.61 -1.04
C LEU A 336 -31.20 11.34 0.33
N SER A 337 -30.38 11.02 1.33
CA SER A 337 -30.84 10.87 2.71
C SER A 337 -31.66 12.10 3.12
N SER A 338 -32.83 11.88 3.71
CA SER A 338 -33.71 12.97 4.13
C SER A 338 -32.95 13.96 5.03
N PRO A 339 -33.12 15.29 4.85
CA PRO A 339 -32.77 16.24 5.89
C PRO A 339 -33.77 16.05 7.04
N GLY A 340 -33.46 15.13 7.94
CA GLY A 340 -34.37 14.70 9.02
C GLY A 340 -33.77 13.77 10.07
N GLU A 341 -32.52 13.33 9.94
CA GLU A 341 -31.74 12.70 11.03
C GLU A 341 -30.57 13.62 11.39
N ASN A 342 -30.90 14.74 12.03
CA ASN A 342 -30.02 15.43 12.97
C ASN A 342 -30.93 16.31 13.84
N LYS A 343 -30.84 16.08 15.16
CA LYS A 343 -31.74 16.48 16.28
C LYS A 343 -32.76 15.37 16.60
N SER A 344 -32.65 14.64 17.72
CA SER A 344 -32.16 15.02 19.05
C SER A 344 -31.11 14.07 19.63
#